data_AF-A0A8S3TMZ2-F1
#
_entry.id   AF-A0A8S3TMZ2-F1
#
_cell.length_a   1.000
_cell.length_b   1.000
_cell.length_c   1.000
_cell.angle_alpha   90.00
_cell.angle_beta   90.00
_cell.angle_gamma   90.00
#
_symmetry.space_group_name_H-M   'P 1'
#
loop_
_entity.id
_entity.type
_entity.pdbx_description
1 polymer ?
#
loop_
_entity_poly.entity_id
_entity_poly.type
_entity_poly.pdbx_seq_one_letter_code
_entity_poly.pdbx_strand_id
1 'polypeptide(L)'
;MFNGNETHLSSSHNQTNVSTSENATRVEYFNITSRNDIEFHDDLKVWLPFDIVSIVLATCSISVCVLVIIFAFKKNGKAFFKWKRAQRFVVITSVCDLLFYGVQFIFNIDTQISGLVPSPVTCSIYGFFLLEFAYAQSNLSIIAAATACYYILKQAEIDLGKYDWKMFSFMFVYPAILLGTASFNGGMAYNGV
;
A
#
# COMPACT_ATOMS: atom_id res chain seq x y z
N MET A 1 -51.75 -17.28 -77.86
CA MET A 1 -50.62 -16.78 -78.69
C MET A 1 -50.16 -15.45 -78.10
N PHE A 2 -48.83 -15.25 -78.07
CA PHE A 2 -48.04 -14.10 -77.55
C PHE A 2 -47.55 -14.11 -76.09
N ASN A 3 -46.43 -14.83 -75.87
CA ASN A 3 -45.09 -14.37 -75.48
C ASN A 3 -44.89 -13.17 -74.52
N GLY A 4 -44.00 -13.34 -73.52
CA GLY A 4 -43.31 -12.21 -72.84
C GLY A 4 -42.70 -12.48 -71.45
N ASN A 5 -41.42 -12.89 -71.42
CA ASN A 5 -40.29 -12.64 -70.49
C ASN A 5 -40.43 -12.47 -68.95
N GLU A 6 -39.55 -13.22 -68.26
CA GLU A 6 -38.56 -12.84 -67.21
C GLU A 6 -39.03 -12.00 -65.99
N THR A 7 -38.81 -12.40 -64.74
CA THR A 7 -37.48 -12.44 -64.10
C THR A 7 -37.55 -13.12 -62.72
N HIS A 8 -36.55 -13.99 -62.47
CA HIS A 8 -36.02 -14.34 -61.16
C HIS A 8 -35.43 -13.12 -60.45
N LEU A 9 -35.53 -13.03 -59.11
CA LEU A 9 -34.39 -12.59 -58.29
C LEU A 9 -34.52 -13.02 -56.83
N SER A 10 -33.50 -13.75 -56.40
CA SER A 10 -33.29 -14.41 -55.12
C SER A 10 -33.19 -13.43 -53.94
N SER A 11 -33.81 -13.79 -52.83
CA SER A 11 -33.49 -13.24 -51.50
C SER A 11 -32.70 -14.30 -50.74
N SER A 12 -31.37 -14.24 -50.82
CA SER A 12 -30.44 -15.12 -50.09
C SER A 12 -29.10 -14.41 -49.90
N HIS A 13 -29.07 -13.37 -49.07
CA HIS A 13 -27.82 -12.80 -48.55
C HIS A 13 -28.10 -12.03 -47.27
N ASN A 14 -28.04 -12.70 -46.11
CA ASN A 14 -27.94 -11.99 -44.82
C ASN A 14 -27.39 -12.83 -43.65
N GLN A 15 -26.53 -13.82 -43.91
CA GLN A 15 -25.93 -14.65 -42.85
C GLN A 15 -24.39 -14.61 -42.78
N THR A 16 -23.70 -13.95 -43.71
CA THR A 16 -22.23 -13.87 -43.73
C THR A 16 -21.63 -12.63 -43.05
N ASN A 17 -22.44 -11.63 -42.71
CA ASN A 17 -21.93 -10.35 -42.18
C ASN A 17 -21.86 -10.31 -40.63
N VAL A 18 -22.57 -11.18 -39.94
CA VAL A 18 -22.61 -11.18 -38.45
C VAL A 18 -21.37 -11.83 -37.85
N SER A 19 -20.91 -12.95 -38.43
CA SER A 19 -19.73 -13.69 -37.98
C SER A 19 -18.40 -12.96 -38.25
N THR A 20 -18.36 -12.08 -39.25
CA THR A 20 -17.16 -11.29 -39.58
C THR A 20 -16.98 -10.10 -38.61
N SER A 21 -18.09 -9.52 -38.13
CA SER A 21 -18.09 -8.43 -37.15
C SER A 21 -17.62 -8.90 -35.76
N GLU A 22 -18.12 -10.03 -35.27
CA GLU A 22 -17.70 -10.61 -33.98
C GLU A 22 -16.24 -11.05 -33.99
N ASN A 23 -15.75 -11.60 -35.10
CA ASN A 23 -14.34 -11.95 -35.24
C ASN A 23 -13.45 -10.70 -35.28
N ALA A 24 -13.89 -9.62 -35.93
CA ALA A 24 -13.14 -8.36 -35.95
C ALA A 24 -13.05 -7.74 -34.55
N THR A 25 -14.16 -7.69 -33.80
CA THR A 25 -14.14 -7.18 -32.42
C THR A 25 -13.29 -8.08 -31.52
N ARG A 26 -13.41 -9.42 -31.63
CA ARG A 26 -12.62 -10.35 -30.82
C ARG A 26 -11.12 -10.24 -31.08
N VAL A 27 -10.72 -10.06 -32.34
CA VAL A 27 -9.31 -9.84 -32.71
C VAL A 27 -8.82 -8.51 -32.17
N GLU A 28 -9.64 -7.45 -32.23
CA GLU A 28 -9.29 -6.13 -31.70
C GLU A 28 -9.15 -6.14 -30.18
N TYR A 29 -10.08 -6.78 -29.45
CA TYR A 29 -9.98 -7.01 -28.01
C TYR A 29 -8.72 -7.82 -27.65
N PHE A 30 -8.46 -8.92 -28.36
CA PHE A 30 -7.26 -9.73 -28.12
C PHE A 30 -5.96 -8.96 -28.39
N ASN A 31 -5.94 -8.10 -29.42
CA ASN A 31 -4.79 -7.23 -29.72
C ASN A 31 -4.61 -6.13 -28.66
N ILE A 32 -5.69 -5.57 -28.13
CA ILE A 32 -5.64 -4.55 -27.06
C ILE A 32 -5.15 -5.19 -25.76
N THR A 33 -5.69 -6.35 -25.38
CA THR A 33 -5.23 -7.09 -24.20
C THR A 33 -3.76 -7.48 -24.34
N SER A 34 -3.36 -8.06 -25.48
CA SER A 34 -1.97 -8.45 -25.71
C SER A 34 -1.02 -7.24 -25.77
N ARG A 35 -1.44 -6.08 -26.28
CA ARG A 35 -0.60 -4.87 -26.30
C ARG A 35 -0.44 -4.29 -24.91
N ASN A 36 -1.53 -4.20 -24.14
CA ASN A 36 -1.51 -3.72 -22.76
C ASN A 36 -0.67 -4.64 -21.86
N ASP A 37 -0.73 -5.95 -22.07
CA ASP A 37 0.08 -6.92 -21.34
C ASP A 37 1.58 -6.76 -21.64
N ILE A 38 1.95 -6.50 -22.90
CA ILE A 38 3.36 -6.28 -23.29
C ILE A 38 3.89 -4.95 -22.75
N GLU A 39 3.11 -3.88 -22.86
CA GLU A 39 3.48 -2.53 -22.39
C GLU A 39 3.59 -2.49 -20.86
N PHE A 40 2.65 -3.12 -20.14
CA PHE A 40 2.73 -3.30 -18.69
C PHE A 40 3.93 -4.15 -18.26
N HIS A 41 4.26 -5.20 -19.01
CA HIS A 41 5.38 -6.08 -18.69
C HIS A 41 6.75 -5.41 -18.92
N ASP A 42 6.85 -4.43 -19.82
CA ASP A 42 8.07 -3.64 -20.02
C ASP A 42 8.21 -2.51 -18.98
N ASP A 43 7.11 -1.89 -18.55
CA ASP A 43 7.12 -0.97 -17.41
C ASP A 43 7.51 -1.70 -16.12
N LEU A 44 6.99 -2.91 -15.88
CA LEU A 44 7.30 -3.71 -14.68
C LEU A 44 8.80 -4.04 -14.56
N LYS A 45 9.50 -4.24 -15.68
CA LYS A 45 10.95 -4.49 -15.70
C LYS A 45 11.77 -3.27 -15.26
N VAL A 46 11.27 -2.05 -15.48
CA VAL A 46 11.95 -0.81 -15.07
C VAL A 46 11.85 -0.59 -13.56
N TRP A 47 10.75 -1.00 -12.92
CA TRP A 47 10.51 -0.84 -11.49
C TRP A 47 11.06 -1.99 -10.62
N LEU A 48 11.27 -3.16 -11.23
CA LEU A 48 11.85 -4.36 -10.61
C LEU A 48 13.11 -4.11 -9.75
N PRO A 49 14.13 -3.33 -10.18
CA PRO A 49 15.30 -3.06 -9.32
C PRO A 49 14.94 -2.24 -8.06
N PHE A 50 13.97 -1.33 -8.13
CA PHE A 50 13.55 -0.54 -6.98
C PHE A 50 12.80 -1.39 -5.95
N ASP A 51 11.95 -2.31 -6.41
CA ASP A 51 11.23 -3.24 -5.54
C ASP A 51 12.20 -4.19 -4.81
N ILE A 52 13.20 -4.73 -5.52
CA ILE A 52 14.23 -5.58 -4.92
C ILE A 52 15.00 -4.81 -3.83
N VAL A 53 15.43 -3.58 -4.12
CA VAL A 53 16.13 -2.74 -3.13
C VAL A 53 15.23 -2.46 -1.93
N SER A 54 13.95 -2.16 -2.17
CA SER A 54 12.96 -1.91 -1.11
C SER A 54 12.76 -3.14 -0.22
N ILE A 55 12.68 -4.34 -0.79
CA ILE A 55 12.59 -5.61 -0.05
C ILE A 55 13.84 -5.85 0.81
N VAL A 56 15.03 -5.64 0.26
CA VAL A 56 16.29 -5.83 1.01
C VAL A 56 16.39 -4.83 2.17
N LEU A 57 16.03 -3.56 1.95
CA LEU A 57 16.01 -2.56 3.01
C LEU A 57 14.95 -2.85 4.08
N ALA A 58 13.75 -3.28 3.67
CA ALA A 58 12.68 -3.65 4.59
C ALA A 58 13.10 -4.83 5.46
N THR A 59 13.67 -5.89 4.88
CA THR A 59 14.13 -7.07 5.64
C THR A 59 15.24 -6.76 6.64
N CYS A 60 16.22 -5.95 6.25
CA CYS A 60 17.25 -5.44 7.17
C CYS A 60 16.61 -4.63 8.31
N SER A 61 15.69 -3.73 7.99
CA SER A 61 15.04 -2.85 8.97
C SER A 61 14.18 -3.64 9.97
N ILE A 62 13.38 -4.60 9.48
CA ILE A 62 12.60 -5.53 10.31
C ILE A 62 13.53 -6.30 11.25
N SER A 63 14.65 -6.84 10.74
CA SER A 63 15.61 -7.60 11.53
C SER A 63 16.18 -6.76 12.69
N VAL A 64 16.58 -5.52 12.41
CA VAL A 64 17.08 -4.60 13.43
C VAL A 64 15.98 -4.26 14.45
N CYS A 65 14.75 -3.97 14.01
CA CYS A 65 13.64 -3.67 14.91
C CYS A 65 13.34 -4.83 15.86
N VAL A 66 13.29 -6.06 15.34
CA VAL A 66 13.08 -7.28 16.14
C VAL A 66 14.21 -7.45 17.17
N LEU A 67 15.47 -7.27 16.77
CA LEU A 67 16.61 -7.37 17.68
C LEU A 67 16.57 -6.31 18.79
N VAL A 68 16.20 -5.07 18.46
CA VAL A 68 16.05 -3.99 19.44
C VAL A 68 14.96 -4.32 20.44
N ILE A 69 13.80 -4.79 19.98
CA ILE A 69 12.69 -5.19 20.85
C ILE A 69 13.14 -6.32 21.77
N ILE A 70 13.69 -7.42 21.22
CA ILE A 70 14.19 -8.56 22.02
C ILE A 70 15.21 -8.11 23.05
N PHE A 71 16.20 -7.31 22.64
CA PHE A 71 17.26 -6.84 23.54
C PHE A 71 16.71 -5.91 24.64
N ALA A 72 15.78 -5.03 24.30
CA ALA A 72 15.14 -4.15 25.27
C ALA A 72 14.36 -4.93 26.34
N PHE A 73 13.62 -5.97 25.94
CA PHE A 73 12.90 -6.85 26.86
C PHE A 73 13.84 -7.74 27.68
N LYS A 74 14.93 -8.26 27.09
CA LYS A 74 15.93 -9.04 27.83
C LYS A 74 16.69 -8.20 28.86
N LYS A 75 16.99 -6.94 28.54
CA LYS A 75 17.73 -6.03 29.43
C LYS A 75 16.87 -5.50 30.58
N ASN A 76 15.56 -5.36 30.37
CA ASN A 76 14.65 -4.81 31.37
C ASN A 76 13.75 -5.91 31.94
N GLY A 77 14.14 -6.50 33.07
CA GLY A 77 13.33 -7.50 33.81
C GLY A 77 12.09 -6.95 34.53
N LYS A 78 11.66 -5.72 34.25
CA LYS A 78 10.46 -5.09 34.82
C LYS A 78 9.32 -5.11 33.80
N ALA A 79 8.08 -4.95 34.24
CA ALA A 79 6.95 -4.75 33.32
C ALA A 79 7.17 -3.50 32.43
N PHE A 80 6.74 -3.55 31.17
CA PHE A 80 6.93 -2.50 30.15
C PHE A 80 6.55 -1.09 30.65
N PHE A 81 5.39 -0.97 31.30
CA PHE A 81 4.88 0.29 31.88
C PHE A 81 5.64 0.78 33.14
N LYS A 82 6.72 0.10 33.55
CA LYS A 82 7.63 0.54 34.61
C LYS A 82 9.02 0.92 34.08
N TRP A 83 9.25 0.86 32.76
CA TRP A 83 10.56 1.19 32.17
C TRP A 83 10.81 2.70 32.13
N LYS A 84 12.08 3.10 31.93
CA LYS A 84 12.42 4.51 31.71
C LYS A 84 11.82 4.99 30.39
N ARG A 85 11.44 6.27 30.32
CA ARG A 85 10.81 6.89 29.14
C ARG A 85 11.58 6.66 27.84
N ALA A 86 12.89 6.91 27.85
CA ALA A 86 13.73 6.71 26.66
C ALA A 86 13.72 5.24 26.17
N GLN A 87 13.66 4.27 27.08
CA GLN A 87 13.60 2.86 26.72
C GLN A 87 12.25 2.48 26.11
N ARG A 88 11.15 3.01 26.65
CA ARG A 88 9.81 2.83 26.06
C ARG A 88 9.76 3.45 24.68
N PHE A 89 10.22 4.70 24.55
CA PHE A 89 10.24 5.41 23.27
C PHE A 89 10.97 4.60 22.19
N VAL A 90 12.16 4.07 22.48
CA VAL A 90 12.90 3.22 21.54
C VAL A 90 12.08 1.99 21.11
N VAL A 91 11.47 1.26 22.05
CA VAL A 91 10.65 0.08 21.71
C VAL A 91 9.44 0.47 20.87
N ILE A 92 8.80 1.59 21.18
CA ILE A 92 7.62 2.09 20.47
C ILE A 92 7.97 2.43 19.04
N THR A 93 9.06 3.20 18.85
CA THR A 93 9.58 3.51 17.52
C THR A 93 9.90 2.24 16.74
N SER A 94 10.59 1.28 17.36
CA SER A 94 10.87 0.00 16.70
C SER A 94 9.63 -0.81 16.34
N VAL A 95 8.54 -0.74 17.12
CA VAL A 95 7.27 -1.39 16.77
C VAL A 95 6.60 -0.68 15.60
N CYS A 96 6.58 0.66 15.59
CA CYS A 96 6.04 1.43 14.46
C CYS A 96 6.82 1.18 13.17
N ASP A 97 8.16 1.19 13.24
CA ASP A 97 9.03 0.89 12.10
C ASP A 97 8.81 -0.55 11.62
N LEU A 98 8.70 -1.51 12.54
CA LEU A 98 8.42 -2.91 12.21
C LEU A 98 7.08 -3.07 11.46
N LEU A 99 6.03 -2.36 11.88
CA LEU A 99 4.73 -2.38 11.21
C LEU A 99 4.81 -1.74 9.82
N PHE A 100 5.43 -0.57 9.70
CA PHE A 100 5.61 0.12 8.42
C PHE A 100 6.37 -0.74 7.41
N TYR A 101 7.57 -1.21 7.78
CA TYR A 101 8.40 -2.03 6.91
C TYR A 101 7.80 -3.42 6.68
N GLY A 102 7.02 -3.94 7.64
CA GLY A 102 6.27 -5.18 7.47
C GLY A 102 5.22 -5.08 6.38
N VAL A 103 4.41 -4.02 6.39
CA VAL A 103 3.42 -3.76 5.34
C VAL A 103 4.10 -3.53 3.98
N GLN A 104 5.18 -2.73 3.95
CA GLN A 104 5.95 -2.50 2.73
C GLN A 104 6.52 -3.81 2.16
N PHE A 105 7.06 -4.68 3.02
CA PHE A 105 7.58 -5.97 2.62
C PHE A 105 6.48 -6.85 2.00
N ILE A 106 5.31 -6.94 2.66
CA ILE A 106 4.19 -7.73 2.16
C ILE A 106 3.71 -7.19 0.80
N PHE A 107 3.55 -5.86 0.66
CA PHE A 107 3.14 -5.23 -0.59
C PHE A 107 4.10 -5.53 -1.75
N ASN A 108 5.41 -5.37 -1.50
CA ASN A 108 6.42 -5.64 -2.52
C ASN A 108 6.45 -7.13 -2.89
N ILE A 109 6.32 -8.05 -1.91
CA ILE A 109 6.27 -9.49 -2.16
C ILE A 109 5.02 -9.88 -2.96
N ASP A 110 3.85 -9.34 -2.61
CA ASP A 110 2.58 -9.60 -3.29
C ASP A 110 2.64 -9.20 -4.76
N THR A 111 3.24 -8.02 -5.04
CA THR A 111 3.46 -7.51 -6.40
C THR A 111 4.44 -8.38 -7.19
N GLN A 112 5.54 -8.80 -6.57
CA GLN A 112 6.58 -9.62 -7.22
C GLN A 112 6.12 -11.06 -7.48
N ILE A 113 5.35 -11.67 -6.58
CA ILE A 113 4.80 -13.02 -6.75
C ILE A 113 3.70 -13.03 -7.81
N SER A 114 2.80 -12.05 -7.75
CA SER A 114 1.66 -11.99 -8.67
C SER A 114 2.07 -11.55 -10.07
N GLY A 115 3.22 -10.87 -10.23
CA GLY A 115 3.67 -10.29 -11.50
C GLY A 115 2.72 -9.21 -12.04
N LEU A 116 1.76 -8.78 -11.22
CA LEU A 116 0.67 -7.88 -11.54
C LEU A 116 0.49 -6.93 -10.35
N VAL A 117 -0.01 -5.73 -10.63
CA VAL A 117 -0.40 -4.79 -9.56
C VAL A 117 -1.54 -5.45 -8.75
N PRO A 118 -1.47 -5.43 -7.40
CA PRO A 118 -2.53 -5.96 -6.55
C PRO A 118 -3.90 -5.35 -6.88
N SER A 119 -4.98 -6.09 -6.58
CA SER A 119 -6.33 -5.59 -6.82
C SER A 119 -6.53 -4.19 -6.20
N PRO A 120 -7.38 -3.32 -6.78
CA PRO A 120 -7.60 -1.96 -6.26
C PRO A 120 -7.95 -1.93 -4.77
N VAL A 121 -8.71 -2.93 -4.31
CA VAL A 121 -9.08 -3.08 -2.89
C VAL A 121 -7.85 -3.39 -2.04
N THR A 122 -7.02 -4.33 -2.45
CA THR A 122 -5.79 -4.70 -1.73
C THR A 122 -4.80 -3.53 -1.70
N CYS A 123 -4.63 -2.83 -2.82
CA CYS A 123 -3.77 -1.66 -2.92
C CYS A 123 -4.24 -0.53 -1.97
N SER A 124 -5.54 -0.26 -1.91
CA SER A 124 -6.11 0.71 -0.98
C SER A 124 -5.85 0.35 0.49
N ILE A 125 -5.95 -0.93 0.84
CA ILE A 125 -5.65 -1.42 2.19
C ILE A 125 -4.16 -1.23 2.54
N TYR A 126 -3.25 -1.63 1.64
CA TYR A 126 -1.82 -1.41 1.85
C TYR A 126 -1.48 0.08 1.97
N GLY A 127 -2.05 0.91 1.08
CA GLY A 127 -1.89 2.36 1.12
C GLY A 127 -2.38 2.99 2.43
N PHE A 128 -3.54 2.54 2.94
CA PHE A 128 -4.06 2.96 4.24
C PHE A 128 -3.06 2.69 5.37
N PHE A 129 -2.59 1.46 5.48
CA PHE A 129 -1.66 1.09 6.56
C PHE A 129 -0.30 1.76 6.42
N LEU A 130 0.26 1.85 5.21
CA LEU A 130 1.52 2.55 4.97
C LEU A 130 1.41 4.02 5.40
N LEU A 131 0.31 4.68 5.04
CA LEU A 131 0.09 6.08 5.37
C LEU A 131 -0.18 6.27 6.86
N GLU A 132 -0.96 5.40 7.50
CA GLU A 132 -1.20 5.41 8.94
C GLU A 132 0.10 5.30 9.72
N PHE A 133 0.95 4.32 9.38
CA PHE A 133 2.22 4.12 10.06
C PHE A 133 3.24 5.23 9.76
N ALA A 134 3.25 5.79 8.55
CA ALA A 134 4.08 6.95 8.21
C ALA A 134 3.70 8.19 9.03
N TYR A 135 2.41 8.44 9.22
CA TYR A 135 1.93 9.51 10.10
C TYR A 135 2.26 9.24 11.56
N ALA A 136 2.13 7.98 12.03
CA ALA A 136 2.52 7.62 13.39
C ALA A 136 4.01 7.90 13.65
N GLN A 137 4.90 7.54 12.71
CA GLN A 137 6.34 7.78 12.79
C GLN A 137 6.69 9.28 12.75
N SER A 138 5.96 10.05 11.93
CA SER A 138 6.09 11.52 11.88
C SER A 138 5.70 12.16 13.21
N ASN A 139 4.57 11.74 13.80
CA ASN A 139 4.13 12.22 15.12
C ASN A 139 5.10 11.82 16.25
N LEU A 140 5.66 10.61 16.20
CA LEU A 140 6.71 10.17 17.12
C LEU A 140 7.94 11.07 17.06
N SER A 141 8.38 11.43 15.84
CA SER A 141 9.54 12.29 15.62
C SER A 141 9.31 13.71 16.17
N ILE A 142 8.11 14.27 15.97
CA ILE A 142 7.73 15.58 16.54
C ILE A 142 7.75 15.54 18.07
N ILE A 143 7.20 14.49 18.68
CA ILE A 143 7.19 14.32 20.14
C ILE A 143 8.60 14.14 20.69
N ALA A 144 9.47 13.41 19.98
CA ALA A 144 10.88 13.27 20.33
C ALA A 144 11.60 14.62 20.31
N ALA A 145 11.41 15.40 19.23
CA ALA A 145 12.01 16.72 19.08
C ALA A 145 11.52 17.70 20.15
N ALA A 146 10.22 17.75 20.42
CA ALA A 146 9.63 18.57 21.47
C ALA A 146 10.18 18.19 22.86
N THR A 147 10.35 16.90 23.11
CA THR A 147 10.92 16.40 24.38
C THR A 147 12.38 16.77 24.52
N ALA A 148 13.18 16.63 23.48
CA ALA A 148 14.59 17.00 23.47
C ALA A 148 14.76 18.52 23.67
N CYS A 149 13.94 19.32 22.97
CA CYS A 149 13.95 20.78 23.11
C CYS A 149 13.59 21.21 24.54
N TYR A 150 12.54 20.61 25.13
CA TYR A 150 12.18 20.89 26.51
C TYR A 150 13.30 20.50 27.49
N TYR A 151 13.94 19.35 27.29
CA TYR A 151 15.04 18.90 28.14
C TYR A 151 16.22 19.88 28.11
N ILE A 152 16.57 20.40 26.93
CA ILE A 152 17.63 21.41 26.76
C ILE A 152 17.25 22.73 27.44
N LEU A 153 16.00 23.19 27.27
CA LEU A 153 15.57 24.50 27.78
C LEU A 153 15.34 24.54 29.29
N LYS A 154 14.78 23.46 29.87
CA LYS A 154 14.39 23.41 31.29
C LYS A 154 15.36 22.65 32.16
N GLN A 155 16.32 21.91 31.59
CA GLN A 155 17.17 20.94 32.30
C GLN A 155 16.41 20.02 33.26
N ALA A 156 15.13 19.79 32.96
CA ALA A 156 14.20 19.05 33.82
C ALA A 156 13.64 17.87 33.03
N GLU A 157 13.70 16.68 33.64
CA GLU A 157 13.06 15.49 33.10
C GLU A 157 11.54 15.65 33.23
N ILE A 158 10.81 15.66 32.10
CA ILE A 158 9.35 15.56 32.17
C ILE A 158 8.98 14.10 32.38
N ASP A 159 8.34 13.82 33.52
CA ASP A 159 7.74 12.53 33.80
C ASP A 159 6.40 12.39 33.08
N LEU A 160 6.44 11.83 31.86
CA LEU A 160 5.25 11.51 31.07
C LEU A 160 4.61 10.16 31.43
N GLY A 161 5.16 9.44 32.41
CA GLY A 161 4.85 8.02 32.64
C GLY A 161 3.37 7.68 32.90
N LYS A 162 2.54 8.66 33.30
CA LYS A 162 1.10 8.48 33.54
C LYS A 162 0.22 8.69 32.30
N TYR A 163 0.74 9.32 31.24
CA TYR A 163 -0.01 9.66 30.02
C TYR A 163 0.52 8.99 28.75
N ASP A 164 1.51 8.10 28.84
CA ASP A 164 2.05 7.36 27.69
C ASP A 164 0.95 6.72 26.84
N TRP A 165 -0.04 6.04 27.46
CA TRP A 165 -1.16 5.43 26.71
C TRP A 165 -2.02 6.43 25.94
N LYS A 166 -2.19 7.65 26.46
CA LYS A 166 -2.92 8.71 25.72
C LYS A 166 -2.13 9.20 24.52
N MET A 167 -0.79 9.26 24.62
CA MET A 167 0.05 9.58 23.46
C MET A 167 -0.03 8.52 22.38
N PHE A 168 -0.03 7.23 22.74
CA PHE A 168 -0.25 6.15 21.77
C PHE A 168 -1.61 6.24 21.10
N SER A 169 -2.67 6.42 21.91
CA SER A 169 -4.00 6.56 21.37
C SER A 169 -4.06 7.76 20.41
N PHE A 170 -3.43 8.89 20.74
CA PHE A 170 -3.38 10.04 19.84
C PHE A 170 -2.60 9.74 18.54
N MET A 171 -1.45 9.05 18.63
CA MET A 171 -0.62 8.72 17.46
C MET A 171 -1.30 7.83 16.44
N PHE A 172 -2.16 6.89 16.86
CA PHE A 172 -2.87 5.99 15.94
C PHE A 172 -4.28 6.49 15.60
N VAL A 173 -5.02 6.99 16.59
CA VAL A 173 -6.42 7.40 16.37
C VAL A 173 -6.51 8.67 15.53
N TYR A 174 -5.58 9.63 15.69
CA TYR A 174 -5.64 10.86 14.90
C TYR A 174 -5.38 10.61 13.40
N PRO A 175 -4.32 9.88 12.99
CA PRO A 175 -4.15 9.48 11.59
C PRO A 175 -5.29 8.59 11.10
N ALA A 176 -5.76 7.64 11.89
CA ALA A 176 -6.87 6.77 11.49
C ALA A 176 -8.16 7.56 11.19
N ILE A 177 -8.49 8.61 11.98
CA ILE A 177 -9.65 9.46 11.73
C ILE A 177 -9.44 10.31 10.47
N LEU A 178 -8.27 10.93 10.30
CA LEU A 178 -7.97 11.74 9.11
C LEU A 178 -8.00 10.90 7.82
N LEU A 179 -7.39 9.71 7.86
CA LEU A 179 -7.34 8.80 6.72
C LEU A 179 -8.68 8.14 6.47
N GLY A 180 -9.42 7.79 7.52
CA GLY A 180 -10.78 7.27 7.40
C GLY A 180 -11.69 8.28 6.71
N THR A 181 -11.71 9.53 7.19
CA THR A 181 -12.52 10.60 6.57
C THR A 181 -12.09 10.92 5.13
N ALA A 182 -10.79 10.89 4.83
CA ALA A 182 -10.30 11.04 3.45
C ALA A 182 -10.73 9.86 2.55
N SER A 183 -10.73 8.63 3.08
CA SER A 183 -11.20 7.44 2.36
C SER A 183 -12.69 7.49 2.07
N PHE A 184 -13.52 7.91 3.04
CA PHE A 184 -14.96 8.11 2.84
C PHE A 184 -15.28 9.16 1.77
N ASN A 185 -14.41 10.17 1.61
CA ASN A 185 -14.55 11.21 0.59
C ASN A 185 -13.92 10.82 -0.77
N GLY A 186 -13.46 9.58 -0.95
CA GLY A 186 -12.83 9.11 -2.20
C GLY A 186 -11.40 9.60 -2.43
N GLY A 187 -10.77 10.25 -1.43
CA GLY A 187 -9.42 10.81 -1.53
C GLY A 187 -8.30 9.76 -1.52
N MET A 188 -8.59 8.53 -1.13
CA MET A 188 -7.65 7.41 -1.17
C MET A 188 -7.91 6.58 -2.42
N ALA A 189 -7.40 7.08 -3.56
CA ALA A 189 -7.30 6.38 -4.84
C ALA A 189 -8.44 5.38 -5.14
N TYR A 190 -9.69 5.84 -5.08
CA TYR A 190 -10.81 5.20 -5.77
C TYR A 190 -10.99 5.83 -7.17
N ASN A 191 -9.90 6.18 -7.84
CA ASN A 191 -9.95 6.49 -9.26
C ASN A 191 -9.68 5.19 -10.00
N GLY A 192 -10.70 4.33 -10.03
CA GLY A 192 -10.83 3.32 -11.06
C GLY A 192 -11.01 4.03 -12.39
N VAL A 193 -9.93 4.09 -13.16
CA VAL A 193 -9.95 4.14 -14.63
C VAL A 193 -9.44 2.79 -15.11
#